data_AF-A0A7X9JCH5-F1
#
_entry.id   AF-A0A7X9JCH5-F1
#
_cell.length_a   1.000
_cell.length_b   1.000
_cell.length_c   1.000
_cell.angle_alpha   90.00
_cell.angle_beta   90.00
_cell.angle_gamma   90.00
#
_symmetry.space_group_name_H-M   'P 1'
#
loop_
_entity.id
_entity.type
_entity.pdbx_description
1 polymer ?
#
loop_
_entity_poly.entity_id
_entity_poly.type
_entity_poly.pdbx_seq_one_letter_code
_entity_poly.pdbx_strand_id
1 'polypeptide(L)'
;MYTRTKIKRVADIKATTGGSKRVDLRRDEAFPVLFSRGKKSRHFYTEDSKLYITPREQQMMRNGIKINRSVHMWDSANSRIVADFMRYCPNGGNSSLVKILEKRSADLCDSLAEVSQNFVRQFSLVRLWNLSIVGSILFGMVLMTFVYKYLGQGAAANQIAVQNAQAVQGQVLGVEAEVNEKEFTSEFMEIENADEKTLEKEIREMVKGFPIENMVPYIAEKDRTVAAFIVGIAKKESAWGKRRPVLNGQDCYNYWGYRGKRMLMGSGGHTCFNSPKDAVDTVAKRIETLVKKYDRNTPAKMVVWKCGSDCEATGGEAAARKWISDVSLYFNKLNYEEEEK
;
A
#
# COMPACT_ATOMS: atom_id res chain seq x y z
N MET A 1 45.63 -37.23 -39.13
CA MET A 1 45.39 -38.01 -37.90
C MET A 1 46.49 -37.67 -36.90
N TYR A 2 46.18 -36.96 -35.82
CA TYR A 2 47.17 -36.63 -34.79
C TYR A 2 46.67 -37.19 -33.45
N THR A 3 47.39 -38.19 -32.94
CA THR A 3 47.22 -38.74 -31.60
C THR A 3 48.51 -38.59 -30.81
N ARG A 4 48.36 -37.93 -29.65
CA ARG A 4 49.08 -38.09 -28.37
C ARG A 4 50.55 -38.55 -28.39
N THR A 5 51.42 -37.82 -27.69
CA THR A 5 51.96 -38.20 -26.35
C THR A 5 52.86 -37.09 -25.77
N LYS A 6 52.60 -36.64 -24.52
CA LYS A 6 53.38 -36.82 -23.27
C LYS A 6 54.71 -36.04 -23.19
N ILE A 7 54.80 -34.99 -22.35
CA ILE A 7 55.15 -34.96 -20.91
C ILE A 7 56.67 -34.73 -20.65
N LYS A 8 56.92 -33.73 -19.77
CA LYS A 8 58.03 -33.52 -18.79
C LYS A 8 59.30 -32.75 -19.16
N ARG A 9 59.47 -31.67 -18.36
CA ARG A 9 60.66 -31.15 -17.63
C ARG A 9 61.82 -30.70 -18.51
N VAL A 10 62.41 -29.52 -18.29
CA VAL A 10 63.30 -29.25 -17.15
C VAL A 10 63.17 -27.79 -16.72
N ALA A 11 62.94 -27.55 -15.43
CA ALA A 11 63.22 -26.28 -14.79
C ALA A 11 64.69 -26.31 -14.35
N ASP A 12 65.55 -25.56 -15.02
CA ASP A 12 66.90 -25.28 -14.54
C ASP A 12 66.82 -24.16 -13.50
N ILE A 13 66.84 -24.55 -12.23
CA ILE A 13 67.09 -23.62 -11.13
C ILE A 13 68.60 -23.64 -10.89
N LYS A 14 69.31 -22.67 -11.47
CA LYS A 14 70.66 -22.34 -11.01
C LYS A 14 70.56 -21.74 -9.61
N ALA A 15 71.00 -22.50 -8.62
CA ALA A 15 71.27 -22.00 -7.29
C ALA A 15 72.54 -21.14 -7.33
N THR A 16 72.40 -19.82 -7.18
CA THR A 16 73.50 -18.95 -6.78
C THR A 16 73.39 -18.68 -5.29
N THR A 17 74.41 -19.20 -4.60
CA THR A 17 74.79 -19.01 -3.22
C THR A 17 75.00 -17.55 -2.83
N GLY A 18 74.66 -17.22 -1.58
CA GLY A 18 75.35 -16.22 -0.79
C GLY A 18 74.66 -14.86 -0.68
N GLY A 19 74.15 -14.55 0.50
CA GLY A 19 73.80 -13.18 0.89
C GLY A 19 72.54 -13.11 1.73
N SER A 20 72.71 -13.03 3.05
CA SER A 20 71.67 -12.61 3.99
C SER A 20 71.09 -11.26 3.53
N LYS A 21 69.88 -11.29 2.98
CA LYS A 21 69.01 -10.14 2.84
C LYS A 21 67.64 -10.57 3.33
N ARG A 22 67.13 -9.86 4.34
CA ARG A 22 65.72 -9.92 4.74
C ARG A 22 64.88 -9.88 3.47
N VAL A 23 64.13 -10.95 3.22
CA VAL A 23 63.02 -10.90 2.29
C VAL A 23 61.97 -10.06 3.00
N ASP A 24 61.98 -8.75 2.71
CA ASP A 24 60.79 -7.94 2.87
C ASP A 24 59.72 -8.59 2.01
N LEU A 25 58.85 -9.37 2.64
CA LEU A 25 57.56 -9.72 2.09
C LEU A 25 56.80 -8.41 1.94
N ARG A 26 56.99 -7.74 0.79
CA ARG A 26 56.12 -6.67 0.35
C ARG A 26 54.70 -7.22 0.42
N ARG A 27 53.94 -6.64 1.34
CA ARG A 27 52.54 -6.94 1.63
C ARG A 27 51.68 -6.33 0.53
N ASP A 28 51.99 -6.64 -0.72
CA ASP A 28 51.16 -6.27 -1.86
C ASP A 28 50.04 -7.30 -1.94
N GLU A 29 48.97 -6.99 -1.19
CA GLU A 29 47.59 -7.27 -1.55
C GLU A 29 47.24 -8.73 -1.88
N ALA A 30 47.17 -9.55 -0.82
CA ALA A 30 46.50 -10.85 -0.87
C ALA A 30 44.96 -10.64 -0.98
N PHE A 31 44.48 -10.19 -2.13
CA PHE A 31 43.04 -10.20 -2.41
C PHE A 31 42.57 -11.64 -2.67
N PRO A 32 41.48 -12.08 -2.03
CA PRO A 32 40.91 -13.38 -2.36
C PRO A 32 40.48 -13.38 -3.83
N VAL A 33 40.74 -14.47 -4.53
CA VAL A 33 40.37 -14.63 -5.94
C VAL A 33 39.37 -15.76 -6.06
N LEU A 34 38.17 -15.46 -6.56
CA LEU A 34 37.14 -16.46 -6.79
C LEU A 34 37.32 -17.09 -8.17
N PHE A 35 37.31 -18.41 -8.21
CA PHE A 35 37.24 -19.20 -9.43
C PHE A 35 35.85 -19.83 -9.54
N SER A 36 35.05 -19.37 -10.51
CA SER A 36 33.71 -19.91 -10.78
C SER A 36 33.46 -19.99 -12.27
N ARG A 37 32.89 -21.13 -12.73
CA ARG A 37 32.54 -21.40 -14.14
C ARG A 37 33.65 -21.03 -15.14
N GLY A 38 34.90 -21.36 -14.82
CA GLY A 38 36.06 -21.12 -15.68
C GLY A 38 36.52 -19.66 -15.77
N LYS A 39 35.94 -18.73 -14.99
CA LYS A 39 36.36 -17.33 -14.92
C LYS A 39 36.99 -17.01 -13.56
N LYS A 40 38.02 -16.16 -13.59
CA LYS A 40 38.75 -15.68 -12.41
C LYS A 40 38.31 -14.25 -12.11
N SER A 41 37.66 -14.00 -10.97
CA SER A 41 37.30 -12.65 -10.52
C SER A 41 38.10 -12.26 -9.29
N ARG A 42 38.67 -11.04 -9.30
CA ARG A 42 39.39 -10.43 -8.18
C ARG A 42 38.50 -9.53 -7.33
N HIS A 43 37.31 -9.21 -7.79
CA HIS A 43 36.35 -8.35 -7.10
C HIS A 43 35.05 -9.15 -7.01
N PHE A 44 34.84 -9.77 -5.86
CA PHE A 44 33.59 -10.46 -5.56
C PHE A 44 33.21 -10.14 -4.12
N TYR A 45 31.94 -9.78 -3.93
CA TYR A 45 31.36 -9.55 -2.61
C TYR A 45 30.46 -10.74 -2.33
N THR A 46 30.92 -11.66 -1.50
CA THR A 46 30.14 -12.81 -1.02
C THR A 46 29.56 -12.51 0.36
N GLU A 47 28.93 -11.34 0.52
CA GLU A 47 28.22 -10.98 1.76
C GLU A 47 27.15 -12.03 2.10
N ASP A 48 26.57 -12.68 1.09
CA ASP A 48 25.52 -13.68 1.28
C ASP A 48 26.03 -15.08 1.62
N SER A 49 27.33 -15.36 1.47
CA SER A 49 27.84 -16.71 1.69
C SER A 49 27.96 -17.11 3.16
N LYS A 50 28.01 -16.13 4.09
CA LYS A 50 28.26 -16.33 5.54
C LYS A 50 29.54 -17.12 5.89
N LEU A 51 30.38 -17.45 4.90
CA LEU A 51 31.57 -18.31 5.05
C LEU A 51 32.79 -17.58 5.62
N TYR A 52 32.80 -16.25 5.62
CA TYR A 52 33.88 -15.42 6.17
C TYR A 52 33.32 -14.23 6.95
N ILE A 53 34.17 -13.59 7.75
CA ILE A 53 33.82 -12.39 8.53
C ILE A 53 34.00 -11.17 7.63
N THR A 54 32.94 -10.42 7.38
CA THR A 54 33.04 -9.20 6.56
C THR A 54 33.74 -8.07 7.35
N PRO A 55 34.34 -7.06 6.68
CA PRO A 55 34.94 -5.92 7.39
C PRO A 55 33.93 -5.22 8.33
N ARG A 56 32.66 -5.17 7.93
CA ARG A 56 31.56 -4.62 8.73
C ARG A 56 31.26 -5.46 9.96
N GLU A 57 31.22 -6.78 9.83
CA GLU A 57 31.10 -7.71 10.97
C GLU A 57 32.32 -7.62 11.89
N GLN A 58 33.52 -7.49 11.34
CA GLN A 58 34.74 -7.32 12.12
C GLN A 58 34.70 -6.04 12.96
N GLN A 59 34.17 -4.95 12.42
CA GLN A 59 33.95 -3.70 13.17
C GLN A 59 32.94 -3.90 14.31
N MET A 60 31.87 -4.68 14.08
CA MET A 60 30.90 -5.02 15.14
C MET A 60 31.52 -5.85 16.25
N MET A 61 32.37 -6.83 15.91
CA MET A 61 33.11 -7.62 16.90
C MET A 61 34.08 -6.76 17.73
N ARG A 62 34.75 -5.77 17.10
CA ARG A 62 35.59 -4.79 17.84
C ARG A 62 34.78 -3.96 18.82
N ASN A 63 33.51 -3.70 18.52
CA ASN A 63 32.59 -2.98 19.39
C ASN A 63 31.90 -3.90 20.43
N GLY A 64 32.36 -5.15 20.58
CA GLY A 64 31.84 -6.10 21.58
C GLY A 64 30.51 -6.77 21.22
N ILE A 65 30.02 -6.60 19.99
CA ILE A 65 28.75 -7.19 19.54
C ILE A 65 28.98 -8.65 19.14
N LYS A 66 28.32 -9.59 19.82
CA LYS A 66 28.36 -11.01 19.48
C LYS A 66 27.50 -11.28 18.24
N ILE A 67 28.12 -11.77 17.18
CA ILE A 67 27.42 -12.08 15.91
C ILE A 67 26.87 -13.49 15.99
N ASN A 68 25.54 -13.61 16.08
CA ASN A 68 24.89 -14.92 16.02
C ASN A 68 24.63 -15.33 14.56
N ARG A 69 25.35 -16.34 14.09
CA ARG A 69 25.22 -16.90 12.73
C ARG A 69 24.21 -18.05 12.65
N SER A 70 23.60 -18.47 13.76
CA SER A 70 22.79 -19.68 13.85
C SER A 70 21.38 -19.58 13.26
N VAL A 71 21.03 -18.50 12.55
CA VAL A 71 19.68 -18.31 12.03
C VAL A 71 19.50 -19.08 10.72
N HIS A 72 19.20 -20.37 10.84
CA HIS A 72 18.82 -21.26 9.73
C HIS A 72 17.38 -21.03 9.22
N MET A 73 16.64 -20.06 9.76
CA MET A 73 15.18 -20.05 9.58
C MET A 73 14.64 -19.16 8.46
N TRP A 74 15.42 -18.23 7.87
CA TRP A 74 14.84 -17.30 6.90
C TRP A 74 15.84 -16.89 5.82
N ASP A 75 15.35 -16.92 4.58
CA ASP A 75 16.06 -16.58 3.34
C ASP A 75 16.81 -15.24 3.46
N SER A 76 17.92 -15.16 2.75
CA SER A 76 18.93 -14.10 2.69
C SER A 76 18.38 -12.67 2.84
N ALA A 77 17.27 -12.33 2.20
CA ALA A 77 16.63 -11.01 2.27
C ALA A 77 16.10 -10.66 3.68
N ASN A 78 15.47 -11.61 4.36
CA ASN A 78 14.87 -11.38 5.68
C ASN A 78 15.94 -11.29 6.77
N SER A 79 17.06 -12.01 6.60
CA SER A 79 18.19 -11.94 7.54
C SER A 79 18.83 -10.55 7.60
N ARG A 80 18.85 -9.80 6.48
CA ARG A 80 19.35 -8.42 6.43
C ARG A 80 18.44 -7.46 7.20
N ILE A 81 17.12 -7.60 7.00
CA ILE A 81 16.12 -6.77 7.68
C ILE A 81 16.14 -7.02 9.19
N VAL A 82 16.18 -8.29 9.61
CA VAL A 82 16.22 -8.67 11.03
C VAL A 82 17.54 -8.24 11.68
N ALA A 83 18.68 -8.38 10.99
CA ALA A 83 19.98 -7.96 11.51
C ALA A 83 20.09 -6.44 11.67
N ASP A 84 19.60 -5.66 10.68
CA ASP A 84 19.56 -4.20 10.81
C ASP A 84 18.57 -3.77 11.89
N PHE A 85 17.41 -4.43 12.03
CA PHE A 85 16.45 -4.16 13.12
C PHE A 85 17.07 -4.39 14.51
N MET A 86 17.78 -5.50 14.72
CA MET A 86 18.50 -5.73 15.98
C MET A 86 19.62 -4.72 16.22
N ARG A 87 20.24 -4.18 15.17
CA ARG A 87 21.31 -3.19 15.25
C ARG A 87 20.82 -1.82 15.73
N TYR A 88 19.59 -1.44 15.37
CA TYR A 88 18.95 -0.19 15.79
C TYR A 88 18.22 -0.30 17.15
N CYS A 89 18.10 -1.50 17.72
CA CYS A 89 17.60 -1.73 19.08
C CYS A 89 18.68 -2.41 19.96
N PRO A 90 19.83 -1.77 20.23
CA PRO A 90 20.81 -2.36 21.11
C PRO A 90 20.34 -2.15 22.56
N ASN A 91 19.98 -3.24 23.23
CA ASN A 91 19.83 -3.34 24.68
C ASN A 91 19.01 -2.23 25.36
N GLY A 92 17.70 -2.45 25.42
CA GLY A 92 16.81 -1.70 26.31
C GLY A 92 15.42 -1.61 25.72
N GLY A 93 14.54 -2.55 26.10
CA GLY A 93 13.12 -2.63 25.71
C GLY A 93 12.26 -1.46 26.21
N ASN A 94 12.62 -0.24 25.82
CA ASN A 94 11.94 1.00 26.15
C ASN A 94 11.77 1.92 24.93
N SER A 95 11.94 1.43 23.70
CA SER A 95 11.45 2.19 22.56
C SER A 95 9.92 2.19 22.60
N SER A 96 9.34 3.37 22.71
CA SER A 96 7.89 3.57 22.73
C SER A 96 7.22 2.91 21.51
N LEU A 97 7.91 2.89 20.36
CA LEU A 97 7.45 2.25 19.14
C LEU A 97 7.31 0.72 19.27
N VAL A 98 8.26 0.04 19.90
CA VAL A 98 8.15 -1.42 20.10
C VAL A 98 7.03 -1.73 21.06
N LYS A 99 6.88 -0.97 22.16
CA LYS A 99 5.75 -1.12 23.09
C LYS A 99 4.40 -0.84 22.41
N ILE A 100 4.32 0.15 21.53
CA ILE A 100 3.11 0.45 20.75
C ILE A 100 2.80 -0.68 19.77
N LEU A 101 3.80 -1.24 19.11
CA LEU A 101 3.62 -2.36 18.17
C LEU A 101 3.23 -3.64 18.89
N GLU A 102 3.87 -3.97 20.00
CA GLU A 102 3.51 -5.12 20.85
C GLU A 102 2.08 -4.97 21.36
N LYS A 103 1.73 -3.79 21.90
CA LYS A 103 0.37 -3.52 22.36
C LYS A 103 -0.65 -3.68 21.24
N ARG A 104 -0.38 -3.11 20.06
CA ARG A 104 -1.28 -3.21 18.91
C ARG A 104 -1.41 -4.64 18.38
N SER A 105 -0.34 -5.43 18.44
CA SER A 105 -0.36 -6.85 18.05
C SER A 105 -1.15 -7.71 19.05
N ALA A 106 -1.07 -7.40 20.34
CA ALA A 106 -1.86 -8.05 21.38
C ALA A 106 -3.35 -7.71 21.22
N ASP A 107 -3.68 -6.42 21.05
CA ASP A 107 -5.06 -5.96 20.84
C ASP A 107 -5.69 -6.60 19.57
N LEU A 108 -4.91 -6.79 18.50
CA LEU A 108 -5.35 -7.50 17.30
C LEU A 108 -5.58 -9.00 17.53
N CYS A 109 -4.70 -9.67 18.28
CA CYS A 109 -4.88 -11.08 18.63
C CYS A 109 -6.13 -11.28 19.50
N ASP A 110 -6.36 -10.41 20.47
CA ASP A 110 -7.53 -10.49 21.35
C ASP A 110 -8.82 -10.20 20.56
N SER A 111 -8.81 -9.18 19.70
CA SER A 111 -9.95 -8.90 18.80
C SER A 111 -10.23 -10.05 17.85
N LEU A 112 -9.20 -10.67 17.27
CA LEU A 112 -9.35 -11.85 16.40
C LEU A 112 -9.87 -13.06 17.17
N ALA A 113 -9.40 -13.28 18.40
CA ALA A 113 -9.87 -14.36 19.24
C ALA A 113 -11.34 -14.16 19.61
N GLU A 114 -11.76 -12.95 19.98
CA GLU A 114 -13.14 -12.61 20.30
C GLU A 114 -14.07 -12.74 19.08
N VAL A 115 -13.65 -12.22 17.93
CA VAL A 115 -14.37 -12.41 16.65
C VAL A 115 -14.48 -13.89 16.32
N SER A 116 -13.41 -14.68 16.47
CA SER A 116 -13.44 -16.12 16.20
C SER A 116 -14.37 -16.88 17.15
N GLN A 117 -14.39 -16.53 18.44
CA GLN A 117 -15.24 -17.18 19.42
C GLN A 117 -16.72 -16.81 19.23
N ASN A 118 -17.01 -15.56 18.90
CA ASN A 118 -18.38 -15.11 18.59
C ASN A 118 -18.88 -15.71 17.27
N PHE A 119 -18.00 -15.83 16.28
CA PHE A 119 -18.31 -16.48 15.00
C PHE A 119 -18.55 -17.99 15.15
N VAL A 120 -17.70 -18.70 15.90
CA VAL A 120 -17.85 -20.16 16.11
C VAL A 120 -19.08 -20.49 16.98
N ARG A 121 -19.52 -19.59 17.87
CA ARG A 121 -20.73 -19.80 18.68
C ARG A 121 -22.04 -19.56 17.92
N GLN A 122 -22.04 -18.71 16.89
CA GLN A 122 -23.25 -18.34 16.15
C GLN A 122 -23.55 -19.25 14.95
N PHE A 123 -22.57 -20.02 14.46
CA PHE A 123 -22.75 -20.88 13.28
C PHE A 123 -22.62 -22.37 13.62
N SER A 124 -23.56 -23.18 13.12
CA SER A 124 -23.44 -24.64 13.21
C SER A 124 -22.26 -25.13 12.35
N LEU A 125 -21.62 -26.24 12.76
CA LEU A 125 -20.46 -26.83 12.06
C LEU A 125 -20.68 -27.05 10.56
N VAL A 126 -21.91 -27.37 10.15
CA VAL A 126 -22.29 -27.55 8.74
C VAL A 126 -22.28 -26.22 7.98
N ARG A 127 -22.75 -25.12 8.60
CA ARG A 127 -22.72 -23.78 7.99
C ARG A 127 -21.29 -23.25 7.89
N LEU A 128 -20.45 -23.52 8.89
CA LEU A 128 -19.02 -23.17 8.84
C LEU A 128 -18.27 -23.89 7.72
N TRP A 129 -18.59 -25.16 7.48
CA TRP A 129 -17.97 -25.93 6.41
C TRP A 129 -18.36 -25.39 5.03
N ASN A 130 -19.63 -25.06 4.83
CA ASN A 130 -20.11 -24.42 3.60
C ASN A 130 -19.50 -23.04 3.40
N LEU A 131 -19.37 -22.23 4.47
CA LEU A 131 -18.74 -20.92 4.41
C LEU A 131 -17.24 -21.04 4.07
N SER A 132 -16.55 -22.05 4.59
CA SER A 132 -15.15 -22.33 4.21
C SER A 132 -15.01 -22.68 2.74
N ILE A 133 -15.96 -23.44 2.17
CA ILE A 133 -15.94 -23.80 0.74
C ILE A 133 -16.15 -22.54 -0.11
N VAL A 134 -17.23 -21.78 0.16
CA VAL A 134 -17.54 -20.54 -0.57
C VAL A 134 -16.40 -19.52 -0.44
N GLY A 135 -15.86 -19.36 0.77
CA GLY A 135 -14.72 -18.49 1.04
C GLY A 135 -13.46 -18.89 0.26
N SER A 136 -13.18 -20.20 0.14
CA SER A 136 -12.03 -20.67 -0.63
C SER A 136 -12.16 -20.40 -2.13
N ILE A 137 -13.37 -20.47 -2.68
CA ILE A 137 -13.65 -20.18 -4.10
C ILE A 137 -13.50 -18.68 -4.37
N LEU A 138 -14.09 -17.82 -3.53
CA LEU A 138 -13.96 -16.36 -3.64
C LEU A 138 -12.51 -15.92 -3.49
N PHE A 139 -11.80 -16.47 -2.50
CA PHE A 139 -10.38 -16.21 -2.32
C PHE A 139 -9.56 -16.66 -3.54
N GLY A 140 -9.87 -17.82 -4.11
CA GLY A 140 -9.25 -18.31 -5.35
C GLY A 140 -9.48 -17.38 -6.54
N MET A 141 -10.70 -16.86 -6.71
CA MET A 141 -11.01 -15.89 -7.77
C MET A 141 -10.23 -14.58 -7.58
N VAL A 142 -10.22 -14.03 -6.37
CA VAL A 142 -9.47 -12.79 -6.07
C VAL A 142 -7.97 -13.01 -6.24
N LEU A 143 -7.42 -14.13 -5.74
CA LEU A 143 -6.01 -14.46 -5.89
C LEU A 143 -5.63 -14.61 -7.36
N MET A 144 -6.49 -15.24 -8.17
CA MET A 144 -6.27 -15.36 -9.62
C MET A 144 -6.26 -13.99 -10.29
N THR A 145 -7.18 -13.08 -9.97
CA THR A 145 -7.15 -11.72 -10.54
C THR A 145 -5.86 -10.97 -10.17
N PHE A 146 -5.37 -11.15 -8.95
CA PHE A 146 -4.07 -10.61 -8.53
C PHE A 146 -2.90 -11.24 -9.30
N VAL A 147 -2.88 -12.57 -9.44
CA VAL A 147 -1.86 -13.29 -10.21
C VAL A 147 -1.87 -12.82 -11.67
N TYR A 148 -3.03 -12.72 -12.32
CA TYR A 148 -3.12 -12.23 -13.69
C TYR A 148 -2.67 -10.79 -13.84
N LYS A 149 -3.01 -9.92 -12.88
CA LYS A 149 -2.68 -8.49 -12.94
C LYS A 149 -1.20 -8.21 -12.67
N TYR A 150 -0.55 -9.00 -11.80
CA TYR A 150 0.83 -8.73 -11.35
C TYR A 150 1.89 -9.66 -11.94
N LEU A 151 1.56 -10.91 -12.27
CA LEU A 151 2.49 -11.91 -12.80
C LEU A 151 2.32 -12.14 -14.32
N GLY A 152 1.25 -11.60 -14.92
CA GLY A 152 0.96 -11.72 -16.35
C GLY A 152 0.48 -13.13 -16.76
N GLN A 153 -0.02 -13.26 -17.99
CA GLN A 153 -0.65 -14.48 -18.53
C GLN A 153 0.26 -15.72 -18.59
N GLY A 154 1.55 -15.61 -18.24
CA GLY A 154 2.52 -16.71 -18.26
C GLY A 154 2.56 -17.58 -17.00
N ALA A 155 1.80 -17.24 -15.94
CA ALA A 155 1.75 -17.99 -14.68
C ALA A 155 0.54 -18.93 -14.56
N ALA A 156 -0.25 -19.09 -15.62
CA ALA A 156 -1.29 -20.12 -15.66
C ALA A 156 -0.62 -21.50 -15.75
N ALA A 157 -0.92 -22.38 -14.80
CA ALA A 157 -0.55 -23.78 -14.90
C ALA A 157 -1.17 -24.34 -16.20
N ASN A 158 -0.33 -24.75 -17.15
CA ASN A 158 -0.79 -25.52 -18.31
C ASN A 158 -1.61 -26.70 -17.78
N GLN A 159 -2.93 -26.66 -18.01
CA GLN A 159 -3.76 -27.84 -17.90
C GLN A 159 -3.25 -28.81 -18.95
N ILE A 160 -2.40 -29.74 -18.52
CA ILE A 160 -2.16 -30.96 -19.28
C ILE A 160 -3.54 -31.61 -19.37
N ALA A 161 -4.06 -31.65 -20.61
CA ALA A 161 -5.25 -32.38 -20.96
C ALA A 161 -5.08 -33.84 -20.54
N VAL A 162 -5.64 -34.21 -19.39
CA VAL A 162 -5.94 -35.60 -19.08
C VAL A 162 -7.32 -35.85 -19.65
N GLN A 163 -7.35 -36.17 -20.94
CA GLN A 163 -8.43 -36.94 -21.51
C GLN A 163 -8.40 -38.34 -20.87
N ASN A 164 -9.58 -38.81 -20.47
CA ASN A 164 -9.91 -40.16 -20.02
C ASN A 164 -9.54 -40.51 -18.56
N ALA A 165 -10.47 -40.20 -17.65
CA ALA A 165 -10.81 -41.10 -16.55
C ALA A 165 -12.33 -41.19 -16.46
N GLN A 166 -12.80 -42.42 -16.37
CA GLN A 166 -14.16 -42.87 -16.60
C GLN A 166 -15.17 -42.30 -15.61
N ALA A 167 -16.41 -42.20 -16.11
CA ALA A 167 -17.62 -42.05 -15.33
C ALA A 167 -17.66 -43.07 -14.17
N VAL A 168 -17.60 -42.56 -12.95
CA VAL A 168 -18.22 -43.18 -11.80
C VAL A 168 -19.29 -42.20 -11.35
N GLN A 169 -20.55 -42.53 -11.64
CA GLN A 169 -21.72 -41.86 -11.08
C GLN A 169 -21.69 -42.05 -9.56
N GLY A 170 -21.03 -41.14 -8.85
CA GLY A 170 -21.32 -40.84 -7.47
C GLY A 170 -22.46 -39.84 -7.45
N GLN A 171 -23.64 -40.30 -7.07
CA GLN A 171 -24.82 -39.47 -6.84
C GLN A 171 -24.53 -38.53 -5.66
N VAL A 172 -24.00 -37.33 -5.93
CA VAL A 172 -23.90 -36.26 -4.95
C VAL A 172 -25.18 -35.44 -5.08
N LEU A 173 -26.09 -35.64 -4.13
CA LEU A 173 -27.22 -34.76 -3.84
C LEU A 173 -26.69 -33.40 -3.37
N GLY A 174 -26.21 -32.61 -4.32
CA GLY A 174 -25.91 -31.20 -4.14
C GLY A 174 -26.84 -30.44 -5.06
N VAL A 175 -27.79 -29.70 -4.48
CA VAL A 175 -28.58 -28.70 -5.21
C VAL A 175 -27.58 -27.82 -5.95
N GLU A 176 -27.60 -27.86 -7.28
CA GLU A 176 -26.92 -26.90 -8.13
C GLU A 176 -27.54 -25.54 -7.83
N ALA A 177 -26.94 -24.80 -6.91
CA ALA A 177 -27.15 -23.37 -6.85
C ALA A 177 -26.42 -22.78 -8.07
N GLU A 178 -27.11 -22.78 -9.21
CA GLU A 178 -26.85 -21.81 -10.27
C GLU A 178 -26.99 -20.43 -9.61
N VAL A 179 -25.88 -19.86 -9.13
CA VAL A 179 -25.84 -18.45 -8.77
C VAL A 179 -25.98 -17.70 -10.07
N ASN A 180 -27.21 -17.29 -10.37
CA ASN A 180 -27.56 -16.53 -11.54
C ASN A 180 -26.86 -15.17 -11.44
N GLU A 181 -25.70 -15.01 -12.11
CA GLU A 181 -24.87 -13.79 -12.08
C GLU A 181 -25.70 -12.51 -12.30
N LYS A 182 -26.77 -12.62 -13.09
CA LYS A 182 -27.70 -11.52 -13.39
C LYS A 182 -28.46 -11.03 -12.15
N GLU A 183 -28.89 -11.95 -11.28
CA GLU A 183 -29.67 -11.66 -10.08
C GLU A 183 -28.79 -10.97 -9.02
N PHE A 184 -27.54 -11.42 -8.88
CA PHE A 184 -26.55 -10.76 -8.03
C PHE A 184 -26.17 -9.35 -8.53
N THR A 185 -26.02 -9.16 -9.86
CA THR A 185 -25.73 -7.82 -10.41
C THR A 185 -26.90 -6.85 -10.28
N SER A 186 -28.16 -7.31 -10.41
CA SER A 186 -29.33 -6.47 -10.18
C SER A 186 -29.46 -6.07 -8.72
N GLU A 187 -29.23 -7.00 -7.80
CA GLU A 187 -29.28 -6.72 -6.37
C GLU A 187 -28.20 -5.71 -5.96
N PHE A 188 -26.97 -5.86 -6.44
CA PHE A 188 -25.89 -4.90 -6.18
C PHE A 188 -26.18 -3.50 -6.74
N MET A 189 -26.71 -3.42 -7.97
CA MET A 189 -27.11 -2.14 -8.56
C MET A 189 -28.26 -1.49 -7.79
N GLU A 190 -29.23 -2.25 -7.29
CA GLU A 190 -30.32 -1.71 -6.47
C GLU A 190 -29.79 -1.14 -5.14
N ILE A 191 -28.82 -1.80 -4.51
CA ILE A 191 -28.16 -1.32 -3.30
C ILE A 191 -27.36 -0.04 -3.57
N GLU A 192 -26.57 0.02 -4.65
CA GLU A 192 -25.79 1.22 -5.01
C GLU A 192 -26.72 2.41 -5.34
N ASN A 193 -27.78 2.17 -6.11
CA ASN A 193 -28.78 3.20 -6.40
C ASN A 193 -29.56 3.65 -5.16
N ALA A 194 -29.79 2.75 -4.19
CA ALA A 194 -30.42 3.10 -2.93
C ALA A 194 -29.49 3.97 -2.06
N ASP A 195 -28.20 3.61 -1.97
CA ASP A 195 -27.19 4.37 -1.24
C ASP A 195 -26.95 5.76 -1.85
N GLU A 196 -26.90 5.86 -3.18
CA GLU A 196 -26.79 7.15 -3.88
C GLU A 196 -27.99 8.05 -3.55
N LYS A 197 -29.22 7.51 -3.56
CA LYS A 197 -30.43 8.26 -3.23
C LYS A 197 -30.48 8.70 -1.76
N THR A 198 -29.99 7.86 -0.84
CA THR A 198 -29.90 8.23 0.58
C THR A 198 -28.87 9.34 0.78
N LEU A 199 -27.69 9.19 0.17
CA LEU A 199 -26.62 10.19 0.22
C LEU A 199 -27.07 11.53 -0.38
N GLU A 200 -27.75 11.51 -1.52
CA GLU A 200 -28.28 12.72 -2.15
C GLU A 200 -29.22 13.47 -1.19
N LYS A 201 -30.12 12.74 -0.52
CA LYS A 201 -31.08 13.31 0.42
C LYS A 201 -30.38 13.92 1.64
N GLU A 202 -29.46 13.20 2.26
CA GLU A 202 -28.66 13.69 3.41
C GLU A 202 -27.91 14.98 3.08
N ILE A 203 -27.23 15.00 1.93
CA ILE A 203 -26.47 16.17 1.47
C ILE A 203 -27.44 17.33 1.19
N ARG A 204 -28.55 17.07 0.49
CA ARG A 204 -29.55 18.09 0.15
C ARG A 204 -30.15 18.73 1.39
N GLU A 205 -30.47 17.95 2.41
CA GLU A 205 -30.96 18.47 3.70
C GLU A 205 -29.90 19.36 4.38
N MET A 206 -28.64 18.96 4.33
CA MET A 206 -27.54 19.72 4.93
C MET A 206 -27.29 21.08 4.25
N VAL A 207 -27.40 21.13 2.92
CA VAL A 207 -27.04 22.31 2.12
C VAL A 207 -28.25 23.13 1.64
N LYS A 208 -29.44 22.82 2.14
CA LYS A 208 -30.70 23.47 1.75
C LYS A 208 -30.62 24.99 1.84
N GLY A 209 -30.97 25.67 0.74
CA GLY A 209 -30.97 27.12 0.64
C GLY A 209 -29.58 27.75 0.41
N PHE A 210 -28.58 26.95 0.06
CA PHE A 210 -27.25 27.42 -0.33
C PHE A 210 -26.98 27.14 -1.82
N PRO A 211 -26.12 27.93 -2.50
CA PRO A 211 -25.83 27.73 -3.92
C PRO A 211 -25.32 26.33 -4.31
N ILE A 212 -24.63 25.63 -3.41
CA ILE A 212 -24.18 24.24 -3.62
C ILE A 212 -25.33 23.24 -3.78
N GLU A 213 -26.56 23.57 -3.39
CA GLU A 213 -27.72 22.68 -3.55
C GLU A 213 -27.91 22.23 -5.01
N ASN A 214 -27.60 23.11 -5.98
CA ASN A 214 -27.67 22.80 -7.41
C ASN A 214 -26.60 21.80 -7.88
N MET A 215 -25.61 21.51 -7.06
CA MET A 215 -24.53 20.56 -7.35
C MET A 215 -24.78 19.18 -6.75
N VAL A 216 -25.75 19.04 -5.83
CA VAL A 216 -25.96 17.83 -5.03
C VAL A 216 -26.11 16.55 -5.85
N PRO A 217 -26.87 16.51 -6.97
CA PRO A 217 -26.97 15.30 -7.79
C PRO A 217 -25.59 14.79 -8.25
N TYR A 218 -24.71 15.70 -8.68
CA TYR A 218 -23.36 15.32 -9.14
C TYR A 218 -22.42 14.95 -7.99
N ILE A 219 -22.71 15.41 -6.77
CA ILE A 219 -21.92 15.06 -5.57
C ILE A 219 -22.32 13.67 -5.08
N ALA A 220 -23.60 13.30 -5.18
CA ALA A 220 -24.13 11.99 -4.80
C ALA A 220 -23.58 10.85 -5.68
N GLU A 221 -23.31 11.12 -6.96
CA GLU A 221 -22.63 10.19 -7.88
C GLU A 221 -21.19 9.79 -7.42
N LYS A 222 -20.63 10.43 -6.39
CA LYS A 222 -19.25 10.19 -5.93
C LYS A 222 -19.24 9.29 -4.69
N ASP A 223 -18.11 8.61 -4.48
CA ASP A 223 -17.86 7.83 -3.25
C ASP A 223 -18.23 8.64 -1.99
N ARG A 224 -18.93 8.03 -1.02
CA ARG A 224 -19.43 8.71 0.19
C ARG A 224 -18.37 9.55 0.90
N THR A 225 -17.17 9.01 1.05
CA THR A 225 -16.02 9.73 1.65
C THR A 225 -15.61 10.96 0.83
N VAL A 226 -15.62 10.86 -0.51
CA VAL A 226 -15.30 11.98 -1.40
C VAL A 226 -16.40 13.04 -1.32
N ALA A 227 -17.67 12.63 -1.36
CA ALA A 227 -18.82 13.52 -1.18
C ALA A 227 -18.76 14.26 0.18
N ALA A 228 -18.41 13.55 1.25
CA ALA A 228 -18.23 14.13 2.58
C ALA A 228 -17.14 15.23 2.60
N PHE A 229 -16.00 14.98 1.94
CA PHE A 229 -14.97 16.01 1.78
C PHE A 229 -15.43 17.18 0.92
N ILE A 230 -16.13 16.92 -0.19
CA ILE A 230 -16.68 17.98 -1.06
C ILE A 230 -17.58 18.91 -0.23
N VAL A 231 -18.53 18.36 0.53
CA VAL A 231 -19.48 19.16 1.32
C VAL A 231 -18.78 19.90 2.47
N GLY A 232 -17.88 19.23 3.20
CA GLY A 232 -17.17 19.82 4.33
C GLY A 232 -16.21 20.94 3.93
N ILE A 233 -15.43 20.73 2.87
CA ILE A 233 -14.51 21.75 2.33
C ILE A 233 -15.32 22.94 1.80
N ALA A 234 -16.41 22.70 1.07
CA ALA A 234 -17.25 23.79 0.56
C ALA A 234 -17.83 24.66 1.69
N LYS A 235 -18.20 24.04 2.81
CA LYS A 235 -18.66 24.78 3.98
C LYS A 235 -17.56 25.70 4.52
N LYS A 236 -16.34 25.16 4.61
CA LYS A 236 -15.22 25.91 5.17
C LYS A 236 -14.77 27.07 4.27
N GLU A 237 -14.63 26.82 2.98
CA GLU A 237 -14.01 27.76 2.05
C GLU A 237 -14.97 28.86 1.58
N SER A 238 -16.26 28.54 1.39
CA SER A 238 -17.23 29.49 0.81
C SER A 238 -18.54 29.60 1.59
N ALA A 239 -18.66 28.90 2.72
CA ALA A 239 -19.95 28.69 3.39
C ALA A 239 -21.02 28.16 2.42
N TRP A 240 -20.66 27.10 1.68
CA TRP A 240 -21.51 26.45 0.67
C TRP A 240 -21.91 27.37 -0.50
N GLY A 241 -21.01 28.28 -0.89
CA GLY A 241 -21.21 29.21 -2.00
C GLY A 241 -21.79 30.58 -1.61
N LYS A 242 -22.04 30.85 -0.33
CA LYS A 242 -22.40 32.23 0.10
C LYS A 242 -21.30 33.24 -0.24
N ARG A 243 -20.04 32.84 -0.09
CA ARG A 243 -18.84 33.62 -0.44
C ARG A 243 -18.14 32.96 -1.63
N ARG A 244 -18.61 33.26 -2.83
CA ARG A 244 -18.14 32.64 -4.07
C ARG A 244 -17.41 33.64 -4.96
N PRO A 245 -16.40 33.20 -5.73
CA PRO A 245 -15.82 34.04 -6.76
C PRO A 245 -16.84 34.29 -7.86
N VAL A 246 -16.75 35.47 -8.46
CA VAL A 246 -17.60 35.87 -9.57
C VAL A 246 -16.74 36.28 -10.76
N LEU A 247 -17.28 36.09 -11.96
CA LEU A 247 -16.74 36.58 -13.21
C LEU A 247 -17.85 37.34 -13.93
N ASN A 248 -17.65 38.63 -14.18
CA ASN A 248 -18.67 39.51 -14.79
C ASN A 248 -20.03 39.46 -14.05
N GLY A 249 -20.00 39.35 -12.72
CA GLY A 249 -21.20 39.24 -11.87
C GLY A 249 -21.87 37.86 -11.86
N GLN A 250 -21.37 36.90 -12.65
CA GLN A 250 -21.88 35.53 -12.70
C GLN A 250 -21.13 34.62 -11.73
N ASP A 251 -21.82 33.57 -11.25
CA ASP A 251 -21.24 32.56 -10.38
C ASP A 251 -20.23 31.68 -11.13
N CYS A 252 -19.04 31.53 -10.56
CA CYS A 252 -17.97 30.69 -11.10
C CYS A 252 -18.03 29.23 -10.64
N TYR A 253 -19.05 28.84 -9.86
CA TYR A 253 -19.27 27.49 -9.34
C TYR A 253 -18.10 26.94 -8.50
N ASN A 254 -17.27 27.81 -7.94
CA ASN A 254 -16.09 27.42 -7.18
C ASN A 254 -16.30 27.67 -5.68
N TYR A 255 -16.70 26.62 -4.98
CA TYR A 255 -17.04 26.68 -3.56
C TYR A 255 -15.93 26.15 -2.65
N TRP A 256 -14.83 25.64 -3.22
CA TRP A 256 -13.74 24.95 -2.51
C TRP A 256 -12.42 25.72 -2.51
N GLY A 257 -12.40 26.96 -3.04
CA GLY A 257 -11.17 27.74 -3.15
C GLY A 257 -10.17 27.17 -4.16
N TYR A 258 -10.66 26.46 -5.19
CA TYR A 258 -9.80 25.79 -6.17
C TYR A 258 -9.08 26.83 -7.07
N ARG A 259 -7.76 26.64 -7.27
CA ARG A 259 -6.88 27.59 -8.02
C ARG A 259 -6.14 26.94 -9.19
N GLY A 260 -6.80 26.05 -9.93
CA GLY A 260 -6.26 25.54 -11.19
C GLY A 260 -6.28 26.61 -12.28
N LYS A 261 -5.17 26.77 -13.01
CA LYS A 261 -5.12 27.70 -14.16
C LYS A 261 -6.06 27.19 -15.26
N ARG A 262 -7.03 28.02 -15.66
CA ARG A 262 -7.94 27.80 -16.79
C ARG A 262 -8.08 29.10 -17.59
N MET A 263 -8.73 29.03 -18.75
CA MET A 263 -9.01 30.22 -19.58
C MET A 263 -9.87 31.25 -18.83
N LEU A 264 -10.83 30.77 -18.04
CA LEU A 264 -11.70 31.61 -17.22
C LEU A 264 -11.23 31.57 -15.75
N MET A 265 -10.99 32.75 -15.20
CA MET A 265 -10.55 32.96 -13.83
C MET A 265 -11.49 33.96 -13.15
N GLY A 266 -12.04 33.59 -12.01
CA GLY A 266 -12.88 34.45 -11.19
C GLY A 266 -12.04 35.37 -10.28
N SER A 267 -12.74 36.12 -9.45
CA SER A 267 -12.11 37.02 -8.48
C SER A 267 -11.10 36.32 -7.54
N GLY A 268 -10.00 36.99 -7.24
CA GLY A 268 -8.95 36.47 -6.34
C GLY A 268 -8.12 35.32 -6.92
N GLY A 269 -8.14 35.10 -8.24
CA GLY A 269 -7.37 34.05 -8.91
C GLY A 269 -7.95 32.64 -8.71
N HIS A 270 -9.24 32.55 -8.36
CA HIS A 270 -9.95 31.28 -8.29
C HIS A 270 -10.36 30.82 -9.69
N THR A 271 -10.35 29.51 -9.92
CA THR A 271 -10.84 28.94 -11.17
C THR A 271 -12.32 29.27 -11.36
N CYS A 272 -12.71 29.64 -12.57
CA CYS A 272 -14.11 29.76 -12.95
C CYS A 272 -14.51 28.52 -13.77
N PHE A 273 -15.45 27.74 -13.29
CA PHE A 273 -15.92 26.52 -13.95
C PHE A 273 -17.05 26.84 -14.92
N ASN A 274 -17.19 26.01 -15.96
CA ASN A 274 -18.20 26.23 -17.00
C ASN A 274 -19.60 25.79 -16.55
N SER A 275 -19.69 24.85 -15.60
CA SER A 275 -20.96 24.33 -15.10
C SER A 275 -20.81 23.75 -13.69
N PRO A 276 -21.94 23.55 -12.97
CA PRO A 276 -21.96 22.83 -11.69
C PRO A 276 -21.30 21.46 -11.77
N LYS A 277 -21.56 20.71 -12.86
CA LYS A 277 -20.99 19.39 -13.10
C LYS A 277 -19.47 19.44 -13.32
N ASP A 278 -18.98 20.34 -14.16
CA ASP A 278 -17.53 20.53 -14.39
C ASP A 278 -16.79 20.89 -13.09
N ALA A 279 -17.42 21.71 -12.24
CA ALA A 279 -16.87 22.06 -10.94
C ALA A 279 -16.74 20.83 -10.03
N VAL A 280 -17.84 20.08 -9.85
CA VAL A 280 -17.87 18.88 -9.00
C VAL A 280 -16.90 17.82 -9.54
N ASP A 281 -16.93 17.50 -10.82
CA ASP A 281 -16.07 16.47 -11.41
C ASP A 281 -14.57 16.81 -11.26
N THR A 282 -14.20 18.08 -11.46
CA THR A 282 -12.81 18.51 -11.31
C THR A 282 -12.33 18.43 -9.87
N VAL A 283 -13.16 18.89 -8.92
CA VAL A 283 -12.82 18.88 -7.50
C VAL A 283 -12.83 17.46 -6.95
N ALA A 284 -13.85 16.67 -7.28
CA ALA A 284 -13.97 15.26 -6.92
C ALA A 284 -12.74 14.49 -7.38
N LYS A 285 -12.35 14.61 -8.65
CA LYS A 285 -11.14 13.94 -9.18
C LYS A 285 -9.87 14.28 -8.40
N ARG A 286 -9.71 15.54 -7.96
CA ARG A 286 -8.56 15.91 -7.11
C ARG A 286 -8.66 15.31 -5.72
N ILE A 287 -9.83 15.36 -5.10
CA ILE A 287 -10.06 14.78 -3.77
C ILE A 287 -9.87 13.26 -3.82
N GLU A 288 -10.45 12.57 -4.80
CA GLU A 288 -10.23 11.14 -5.07
C GLU A 288 -8.75 10.82 -5.22
N THR A 289 -7.98 11.64 -5.94
CA THR A 289 -6.53 11.43 -6.03
C THR A 289 -5.88 11.53 -4.65
N LEU A 290 -6.27 12.50 -3.82
CA LEU A 290 -5.75 12.66 -2.47
C LEU A 290 -6.14 11.48 -1.56
N VAL A 291 -7.39 11.01 -1.65
CA VAL A 291 -7.91 9.88 -0.87
C VAL A 291 -7.28 8.57 -1.33
N LYS A 292 -7.44 8.21 -2.60
CA LYS A 292 -7.07 6.89 -3.16
C LYS A 292 -5.57 6.72 -3.38
N LYS A 293 -4.88 7.75 -3.91
CA LYS A 293 -3.45 7.65 -4.26
C LYS A 293 -2.53 8.02 -3.10
N TYR A 294 -2.93 8.96 -2.25
CA TYR A 294 -2.11 9.48 -1.17
C TYR A 294 -2.61 9.08 0.24
N ASP A 295 -3.62 8.21 0.33
CA ASP A 295 -4.21 7.72 1.59
C ASP A 295 -4.67 8.85 2.54
N ARG A 296 -5.20 9.94 1.98
CA ARG A 296 -5.69 11.10 2.75
C ARG A 296 -7.19 10.99 3.00
N ASN A 297 -7.60 9.91 3.64
CA ASN A 297 -9.01 9.59 3.91
C ASN A 297 -9.59 10.25 5.18
N THR A 298 -8.80 11.05 5.93
CA THR A 298 -9.29 11.78 7.10
C THR A 298 -9.09 13.29 6.95
N PRO A 299 -9.93 14.14 7.56
CA PRO A 299 -9.77 15.60 7.54
C PRO A 299 -8.38 16.08 7.97
N ALA A 300 -7.77 15.42 8.96
CA ALA A 300 -6.41 15.71 9.40
C ALA A 300 -5.36 15.51 8.29
N LYS A 301 -5.45 14.41 7.52
CA LYS A 301 -4.56 14.14 6.39
C LYS A 301 -4.90 14.99 5.15
N MET A 302 -6.15 15.43 5.03
CA MET A 302 -6.67 16.26 3.93
C MET A 302 -6.26 17.74 4.05
N VAL A 303 -5.61 18.15 5.15
CA VAL A 303 -5.16 19.54 5.38
C VAL A 303 -4.25 20.11 4.28
N VAL A 304 -3.63 19.24 3.47
CA VAL A 304 -2.91 19.62 2.23
C VAL A 304 -3.77 20.40 1.25
N TRP A 305 -5.10 20.24 1.28
CA TRP A 305 -6.00 21.07 0.50
C TRP A 305 -5.85 22.55 0.86
N LYS A 306 -5.73 22.85 2.15
CA LYS A 306 -5.67 24.21 2.69
C LYS A 306 -4.30 24.87 2.53
N CYS A 307 -3.22 24.14 2.78
CA CYS A 307 -1.87 24.72 2.84
C CYS A 307 -0.83 24.10 1.90
N GLY A 308 -1.21 23.09 1.11
CA GLY A 308 -0.24 22.36 0.30
C GLY A 308 0.79 21.66 1.19
N SER A 309 2.07 21.80 0.85
CA SER A 309 3.19 21.19 1.59
C SER A 309 3.62 21.99 2.82
N ASP A 310 3.26 23.28 2.90
CA ASP A 310 3.73 24.18 3.97
C ASP A 310 2.59 25.02 4.56
N CYS A 311 2.24 24.70 5.81
CA CYS A 311 1.19 25.36 6.55
C CYS A 311 1.61 26.71 7.16
N GLU A 312 2.92 27.01 7.25
CA GLU A 312 3.41 28.30 7.76
C GLU A 312 3.03 29.46 6.83
N ALA A 313 3.14 29.24 5.52
CA ALA A 313 2.76 30.22 4.49
C ALA A 313 1.26 30.57 4.46
N THR A 314 0.41 29.82 5.18
CA THR A 314 -1.05 29.91 5.06
C THR A 314 -1.77 30.11 6.40
N GLY A 315 -1.09 30.73 7.37
CA GLY A 315 -1.63 31.07 8.69
C GLY A 315 -1.18 30.16 9.83
N GLY A 316 -0.17 29.32 9.59
CA GLY A 316 0.44 28.45 10.59
C GLY A 316 -0.42 27.26 11.01
N GLU A 317 0.11 26.50 11.96
CA GLU A 317 -0.52 25.29 12.50
C GLU A 317 -1.90 25.55 13.14
N ALA A 318 -2.12 26.73 13.73
CA ALA A 318 -3.41 27.09 14.33
C ALA A 318 -4.53 27.20 13.28
N ALA A 319 -4.24 27.81 12.12
CA ALA A 319 -5.19 27.90 11.02
C ALA A 319 -5.50 26.51 10.43
N ALA A 320 -4.49 25.64 10.34
CA ALA A 320 -4.62 24.26 9.91
C ALA A 320 -5.52 23.46 10.86
N ARG A 321 -5.30 23.53 12.18
CA ARG A 321 -6.12 22.86 13.19
C ARG A 321 -7.58 23.30 13.16
N LYS A 322 -7.82 24.61 13.04
CA LYS A 322 -9.19 25.15 12.89
C LYS A 322 -9.86 24.63 11.63
N TRP A 323 -9.14 24.61 10.51
CA TRP A 323 -9.66 24.07 9.25
C TRP A 323 -10.03 22.59 9.38
N ILE A 324 -9.16 21.78 9.99
CA ILE A 324 -9.42 20.35 10.23
C ILE A 324 -10.68 20.19 11.07
N SER A 325 -10.81 20.91 12.18
CA SER A 325 -12.01 20.84 13.04
C SER A 325 -13.30 21.19 12.29
N ASP A 326 -13.28 22.29 11.53
CA ASP A 326 -14.45 22.75 10.77
C ASP A 326 -14.86 21.74 9.69
N VAL A 327 -13.88 21.13 8.99
CA VAL A 327 -14.16 20.12 7.96
C VAL A 327 -14.63 18.80 8.60
N SER A 328 -14.00 18.38 9.70
CA SER A 328 -14.38 17.17 10.43
C SER A 328 -15.84 17.19 10.86
N LEU A 329 -16.36 18.34 11.31
CA LEU A 329 -17.76 18.45 11.75
C LEU A 329 -18.76 18.01 10.67
N TYR A 330 -18.51 18.35 9.41
CA TYR A 330 -19.40 18.02 8.30
C TYR A 330 -19.05 16.69 7.65
N PHE A 331 -17.76 16.36 7.58
CA PHE A 331 -17.29 15.06 7.13
C PHE A 331 -17.91 13.94 7.97
N ASN A 332 -17.86 14.09 9.29
CA ASN A 332 -18.38 13.13 10.24
C ASN A 332 -19.90 12.95 10.08
N LYS A 333 -20.65 14.03 9.87
CA LYS A 333 -22.11 13.93 9.68
C LYS A 333 -22.54 13.06 8.51
N LEU A 334 -21.69 12.89 7.50
CA LEU A 334 -21.97 12.07 6.32
C LEU A 334 -21.32 10.68 6.38
N ASN A 335 -20.31 10.48 7.23
CA ASN A 335 -19.57 9.22 7.35
C ASN A 335 -19.91 8.40 8.62
N TYR A 336 -20.53 8.98 9.66
CA TYR A 336 -20.77 8.27 10.93
C TYR A 336 -21.87 7.20 10.90
N GLU A 337 -22.65 7.08 9.83
CA GLU A 337 -23.66 6.01 9.73
C GLU A 337 -23.06 4.61 9.45
N GLU A 338 -21.76 4.52 9.16
CA GLU A 338 -21.05 3.25 8.97
C GLU A 338 -20.43 2.67 10.27
N GLU A 339 -20.34 3.44 11.37
CA GLU A 339 -19.68 2.99 12.62
C GLU A 339 -20.67 2.42 13.68
N GLU A 340 -21.99 2.59 13.51
CA GLU A 340 -23.03 2.11 14.46
C GLU A 340 -23.87 0.92 13.94
N LYS A 341 -23.52 0.31 12.81
CA LYS A 341 -24.10 -0.96 12.32
C LYS A 341 -23.03 -2.04 12.25
#